data_AF-A0A942RRQ4-F1
#
_entry.id   AF-A0A942RRQ4-F1
#
_cell.length_a   1.000
_cell.length_b   1.000
_cell.length_c   1.000
_cell.angle_alpha   90.00
_cell.angle_beta   90.00
_cell.angle_gamma   90.00
#
_symmetry.space_group_name_H-M   'P 1'
#
loop_
_entity.id
_entity.type
_entity.pdbx_description
1 polymer ?
#
loop_
_entity_poly.entity_id
_entity_poly.type
_entity_poly.pdbx_seq_one_letter_code
_entity_poly.pdbx_strand_id
1 'polypeptide(L)' 'MKANLRKIRKHRVYSEEFKREIVSLFESGKLSVCQIKKIYGISATVIYRWIYKFSTFNERGSRVVEMKD' A
#
# COMPACT_ATOMS: atom_id res chain seq x y z
N MET A 1 -27.68 2.88 33.01
CA MET A 1 -27.56 2.63 31.56
C MET A 1 -26.08 2.67 31.18
N LYS A 2 -25.51 1.63 30.57
CA LYS A 2 -24.10 1.66 30.12
C LYS A 2 -24.03 2.42 28.80
N ALA A 3 -23.32 3.55 28.78
CA ALA A 3 -23.10 4.32 27.56
C ALA A 3 -22.28 3.49 26.56
N ASN A 4 -22.88 3.18 25.40
CA ASN A 4 -22.19 2.53 24.29
C ASN A 4 -21.30 3.55 23.57
N LEU A 5 -20.13 3.85 24.15
CA LEU A 5 -19.13 4.72 23.54
C LEU A 5 -18.48 3.99 22.34
N ARG A 6 -19.05 4.14 21.15
CA ARG A 6 -18.43 3.69 19.90
C ARG A 6 -17.19 4.55 19.63
N LYS A 7 -15.99 3.99 19.80
CA LYS A 7 -14.74 4.64 19.39
C LYS A 7 -14.77 4.89 17.88
N ILE A 8 -14.87 6.16 17.49
CA ILE A 8 -14.75 6.58 16.09
C ILE A 8 -13.37 6.12 15.59
N ARG A 9 -13.36 5.23 14.60
CA ARG A 9 -12.11 4.78 13.97
C ARG A 9 -11.53 5.96 13.20
N LYS A 10 -10.37 6.46 13.63
CA LYS A 10 -9.62 7.46 12.85
C LYS A 10 -9.23 6.85 11.50
N HIS A 11 -9.75 7.41 10.42
CA HIS A 11 -9.30 7.08 9.08
C HIS A 11 -7.92 7.69 8.87
N ARG A 12 -6.94 6.85 8.57
CA ARG A 12 -5.58 7.30 8.24
C ARG A 12 -5.59 7.83 6.82
N VAL A 13 -5.39 9.12 6.65
CA VAL A 13 -5.28 9.78 5.35
C VAL A 13 -3.80 9.85 4.99
N TYR A 14 -3.48 9.45 3.77
CA TYR A 14 -2.12 9.51 3.23
C TYR A 14 -2.09 10.54 2.10
N SER A 15 -1.08 11.40 2.12
CA SER A 15 -0.80 12.34 1.03
C SER A 15 -0.50 11.59 -0.27
N GLU A 16 -0.76 12.22 -1.42
CA GLU A 16 -0.49 11.57 -2.71
C GLU A 16 0.99 11.33 -2.97
N GLU A 17 1.86 12.24 -2.53
CA GLU A 17 3.31 12.10 -2.60
C GLU A 17 3.79 10.82 -1.91
N PHE A 18 3.30 10.58 -0.70
CA PHE A 18 3.60 9.38 0.05
C PHE A 18 3.10 8.11 -0.65
N LYS A 19 1.89 8.15 -1.25
CA LYS A 19 1.38 7.00 -2.01
C LYS A 19 2.28 6.69 -3.21
N ARG A 20 2.75 7.72 -3.92
CA ARG A 20 3.67 7.59 -5.06
C ARG A 20 5.03 7.05 -4.63
N GLU A 21 5.56 7.51 -3.49
CA GLU A 21 6.82 6.99 -2.93
C GLU A 21 6.73 5.48 -2.65
N ILE A 22 5.64 5.01 -2.01
CA ILE A 22 5.42 3.59 -1.76
C ILE A 22 5.34 2.77 -3.05
N VAL A 23 4.67 3.30 -4.07
CA VAL A 23 4.57 2.64 -5.37
C VAL A 23 5.92 2.62 -6.08
N SER A 24 6.70 3.70 -6.03
CA SER A 24 8.06 3.76 -6.58
C SER A 24 9.02 2.80 -5.87
N LEU A 25 8.94 2.66 -4.55
CA LEU A 25 9.72 1.68 -3.78
C LEU A 25 9.41 0.24 -4.20
N PHE A 26 8.14 -0.04 -4.50
CA PHE A 26 7.70 -1.32 -5.02
C PHE A 26 8.17 -1.54 -6.47
N GLU A 27 7.99 -0.55 -7.36
CA GLU A 27 8.42 -0.63 -8.76
C GLU A 27 9.94 -0.72 -8.92
N SER A 28 10.69 -0.14 -7.97
CA SER A 28 12.15 -0.26 -7.90
C SER A 28 12.63 -1.64 -7.45
N GLY A 29 11.74 -2.56 -7.03
CA GLY A 29 12.07 -3.88 -6.51
C GLY A 29 12.82 -3.89 -5.17
N LYS A 30 12.94 -2.72 -4.51
CA LYS A 30 13.67 -2.59 -3.24
C LYS A 30 12.93 -3.25 -2.09
N LEU A 31 11.59 -3.18 -2.09
CA LEU A 31 10.74 -3.68 -1.03
C LEU A 31 9.51 -4.39 -1.58
N SER A 32 9.24 -5.61 -1.11
CA SER A 32 7.98 -6.29 -1.40
C SER A 32 6.82 -5.70 -0.59
N VAL A 33 5.58 -5.88 -1.05
CA VAL A 33 4.36 -5.43 -0.35
C VAL A 33 4.32 -5.88 1.12
N CYS A 34 4.78 -7.10 1.43
CA CYS A 34 4.87 -7.60 2.79
C CYS A 34 5.87 -6.82 3.67
N GLN A 35 7.00 -6.40 3.11
CA GLN A 35 7.99 -5.58 3.81
C GLN A 35 7.47 -4.16 4.01
N ILE A 36 6.88 -3.56 2.97
CA ILE A 36 6.25 -2.23 3.05
C ILE A 36 5.16 -2.23 4.14
N LYS A 37 4.32 -3.26 4.18
CA LYS A 37 3.31 -3.45 5.22
C LYS A 37 3.93 -3.47 6.63
N LYS A 38 5.06 -4.15 6.81
CA LYS A 38 5.75 -4.23 8.11
C LYS A 38 6.41 -2.90 8.50
N ILE A 39 7.08 -2.23 7.56
CA ILE A 39 7.85 -1.00 7.80
C ILE A 39 6.91 0.19 8.06
N TYR A 40 5.91 0.37 7.19
CA TYR A 40 5.03 1.54 7.24
C TYR A 40 3.70 1.27 7.97
N GLY A 41 3.43 0.02 8.36
CA GLY A 41 2.20 -0.36 9.07
C GLY A 41 0.93 -0.23 8.23
N ILE A 42 1.06 -0.30 6.90
CA ILE A 42 -0.04 -0.11 5.94
C ILE A 42 -0.58 -1.48 5.54
N SER A 43 -1.91 -1.61 5.45
CA SER A 43 -2.51 -2.85 4.97
C SER A 43 -2.06 -3.16 3.53
N ALA A 44 -1.73 -4.43 3.26
CA ALA A 44 -1.37 -4.90 1.92
C ALA A 44 -2.43 -4.52 0.88
N THR A 45 -3.72 -4.59 1.23
CA THR A 45 -4.84 -4.19 0.35
C THR A 45 -4.76 -2.72 -0.08
N VAL A 46 -4.34 -1.85 0.83
CA VAL A 46 -4.19 -0.41 0.55
C VAL A 46 -3.00 -0.18 -0.38
N ILE A 47 -1.89 -0.88 -0.14
CA ILE A 47 -0.68 -0.83 -0.97
C ILE A 47 -1.01 -1.31 -2.39
N TYR A 48 -1.67 -2.45 -2.55
CA TYR A 48 -2.11 -2.94 -3.88
C TYR A 48 -3.02 -1.94 -4.59
N ARG A 49 -3.98 -1.32 -3.88
CA ARG A 49 -4.82 -0.26 -4.47
C ARG A 49 -4.01 0.92 -4.99
N TRP A 50 -2.93 1.31 -4.30
CA TRP A 50 -2.06 2.38 -4.77
C TRP A 50 -1.23 1.94 -5.96
N ILE A 51 -0.68 0.72 -5.95
CA ILE A 51 0.04 0.17 -7.10
C ILE A 51 -0.87 0.16 -8.33
N TYR A 52 -2.09 -0.35 -8.24
CA TYR A 52 -3.04 -0.34 -9.36
C TYR A 52 -3.44 1.07 -9.83
N LYS A 53 -3.45 2.07 -8.93
CA LYS A 53 -3.90 3.43 -9.24
C LYS A 53 -2.78 4.32 -9.78
N PHE A 54 -1.56 4.16 -9.28
CA PHE A 54 -0.43 5.04 -9.57
C PHE A 54 0.66 4.37 -10.43
N SER A 55 0.66 3.04 -10.57
CA SER A 55 1.61 2.39 -11.47
C SER A 55 1.25 2.73 -12.90
N THR A 56 2.14 3.51 -13.51
CA THR A 56 2.11 3.89 -14.93
C THR A 56 2.35 2.69 -15.84
N PHE A 57 2.90 1.59 -15.32
CA PHE A 57 3.25 0.37 -16.08
C PHE A 57 2.16 -0.70 -16.13
N ASN A 58 0.99 -0.48 -15.51
CA ASN A 58 -0.10 -1.45 -15.49
C ASN A 58 -0.99 -1.41 -16.75
N GLU A 59 -0.42 -1.14 -17.92
CA GLU A 59 -1.06 -1.54 -19.18
C GLU A 59 -1.14 -3.07 -19.18
N ARG A 60 -2.34 -3.58 -18.86
CA ARG A 60 -2.84 -4.97 -19.00
C ARG A 60 -1.78 -5.98 -19.48
N GLY A 61 -0.95 -6.53 -18.59
CA GLY A 61 -0.17 -7.73 -18.96
C GLY A 61 1.03 -8.09 -18.11
N SER A 62 1.70 -7.13 -17.47
CA SER A 62 3.03 -7.41 -16.90
C SER A 62 2.96 -7.69 -15.40
N ARG A 63 2.92 -8.96 -15.01
CA ARG A 63 3.09 -9.38 -13.61
C ARG A 63 4.59 -9.46 -13.30
N VAL A 64 5.17 -8.40 -12.77
CA VAL A 64 6.52 -8.46 -12.19
C VAL A 64 6.43 -9.31 -10.92
N VAL A 65 6.74 -10.61 -11.06
CA VAL A 65 6.96 -11.51 -9.92
C VAL A 65 8.46 -11.53 -9.68
N GLU A 66 8.94 -10.68 -8.76
CA GLU A 66 10.24 -10.92 -8.15
C GLU A 66 10.10 -12.13 -7.22
N MET A 67 10.44 -13.31 -7.74
CA MET A 67 10.81 -14.44 -6.89
C MET A 67 12.19 -14.13 -6.33
N LYS A 68 12.28 -13.99 -5.00
CA LYS A 68 13.55 -14.00 -4.30
C LYS A 68 13.73 -15.39 -3.70
N ASP A 69 14.85 -16.01 -4.06
CA ASP A 69 15.35 -17.33 -3.64
C ASP A 69 15.28 -17.55 -2.12
#